data_AF-A0A091AYP9-F1
#
_entry.id   AF-A0A091AYP9-F1
#
_cell.length_a   1.000
_cell.length_b   1.000
_cell.length_c   1.000
_cell.angle_alpha   90.00
_cell.angle_beta   90.00
_cell.angle_gamma   90.00
#
_symmetry.space_group_name_H-M   'P 1'
#
loop_
_entity.id
_entity.type
_entity.pdbx_description
1 polymer ?
#
loop_
_entity_poly.entity_id
_entity_poly.type
_entity_poly.pdbx_seq_one_letter_code
_entity_poly.pdbx_strand_id
1 'polypeptide(L)'
;MKNIVRSLFVSSLVFASGLCFAAEPTKAELDDWFVYLKSVGAPATLDLCAPIVADKQAMSTATEQWLQANAEAIARGKVVAVSGLPEKWKSIEEFNTAMVADFKLKFAKLGDAEKASACEKWQESYQPPAAP
;
A
#
# COMPACT_ATOMS: atom_id res chain seq x y z
N MET A 1 8.35 -35.03 -55.39
CA MET A 1 7.87 -35.98 -54.37
C MET A 1 9.05 -36.51 -53.57
N LYS A 2 9.22 -36.04 -52.33
CA LYS A 2 10.08 -36.54 -51.23
C LYS A 2 9.85 -35.55 -50.06
N ASN A 3 8.81 -35.72 -49.26
CA ASN A 3 8.71 -36.52 -48.02
C ASN A 3 9.62 -36.06 -46.87
N ILE A 4 8.92 -35.69 -45.78
CA ILE A 4 9.23 -35.88 -44.35
C ILE A 4 9.50 -34.61 -43.54
N VAL A 5 8.41 -34.19 -42.89
CA VAL A 5 8.26 -33.44 -41.64
C VAL A 5 9.27 -33.88 -40.58
N ARG A 6 9.97 -32.94 -39.94
CA ARG A 6 10.49 -33.10 -38.58
C ARG A 6 10.38 -31.78 -37.81
N SER A 7 9.22 -31.60 -37.20
CA SER A 7 9.06 -30.73 -36.03
C SER A 7 10.01 -31.21 -34.94
N LEU A 8 10.88 -30.31 -34.45
CA LEU A 8 11.56 -30.47 -33.17
C LEU A 8 11.01 -29.41 -32.23
N PHE A 9 9.87 -29.74 -31.62
CA PHE A 9 9.46 -29.16 -30.35
C PHE A 9 10.42 -29.71 -29.29
N VAL A 10 11.45 -28.94 -28.94
CA VAL A 10 12.24 -29.23 -27.74
C VAL A 10 11.64 -28.39 -26.61
N SER A 11 10.64 -28.99 -25.97
CA SER A 11 10.13 -28.58 -24.67
C SER A 11 11.22 -28.78 -23.63
N SER A 12 12.01 -27.73 -23.37
CA SER A 12 12.83 -27.65 -22.16
C SER A 12 12.12 -26.77 -21.14
N LEU A 13 11.08 -27.32 -20.51
CA LEU A 13 10.64 -26.84 -19.20
C LEU A 13 11.76 -27.17 -18.21
N VAL A 14 12.67 -26.23 -18.03
CA VAL A 14 13.48 -26.17 -16.83
C VAL A 14 12.53 -25.70 -15.73
N PHE A 15 11.87 -26.64 -15.06
CA PHE A 15 11.37 -26.42 -13.71
C PHE A 15 12.61 -26.24 -12.83
N ALA A 16 13.08 -25.01 -12.76
CA ALA A 16 13.93 -24.58 -11.67
C ALA A 16 13.04 -24.62 -10.42
N SER A 17 13.07 -25.76 -9.73
CA SER A 17 12.63 -25.89 -8.34
C SER A 17 13.56 -25.05 -7.48
N GLY A 18 13.42 -23.73 -7.59
CA GLY A 18 14.00 -22.78 -6.66
C GLY A 18 13.33 -23.02 -5.32
N LEU A 19 14.11 -23.48 -4.36
CA LEU A 19 13.76 -23.43 -2.94
C LEU A 19 13.25 -22.01 -2.66
N CYS A 20 11.95 -21.83 -2.49
CA CYS A 20 11.35 -20.59 -2.00
C CYS A 20 11.78 -20.42 -0.54
N PHE A 21 13.03 -20.01 -0.33
CA PHE A 21 13.32 -19.13 0.79
C PHE A 21 12.58 -17.85 0.45
N ALA A 22 11.53 -17.52 1.22
CA ALA A 22 10.96 -16.19 1.17
C ALA A 22 12.10 -15.22 1.50
N ALA A 23 12.69 -14.61 0.47
CA ALA A 23 13.73 -13.63 0.65
C ALA A 23 13.13 -12.46 1.46
N GLU A 24 13.91 -11.92 2.39
CA GLU A 24 13.50 -10.71 3.09
C GLU A 24 13.21 -9.60 2.06
N PRO A 25 12.16 -8.78 2.26
CA PRO A 25 11.86 -7.70 1.33
C PRO A 25 13.05 -6.75 1.19
N THR A 26 13.35 -6.37 -0.05
CA THR A 26 14.33 -5.32 -0.32
C THR A 26 13.85 -3.98 0.23
N LYS A 27 14.76 -3.03 0.41
CA LYS A 27 14.41 -1.66 0.82
C LYS A 27 13.33 -1.03 -0.09
N ALA A 28 13.44 -1.23 -1.41
CA ALA A 28 12.48 -0.68 -2.36
C ALA A 28 11.09 -1.29 -2.18
N GLU A 29 11.02 -2.61 -1.94
CA GLU A 29 9.75 -3.29 -1.65
C GLU A 29 9.14 -2.86 -0.32
N LEU A 30 9.96 -2.58 0.70
CA LEU A 30 9.50 -2.00 1.96
C LEU A 30 8.95 -0.58 1.76
N ASP A 31 9.63 0.26 0.98
CA ASP A 31 9.19 1.62 0.67
C ASP A 31 7.83 1.58 -0.07
N ASP A 32 7.70 0.74 -1.10
CA ASP A 32 6.44 0.53 -1.82
C ASP A 32 5.34 -0.03 -0.89
N TRP A 33 5.68 -0.96 0.01
CA TRP A 33 4.74 -1.51 0.99
C TRP A 33 4.20 -0.43 1.94
N PHE A 34 5.06 0.45 2.46
CA PHE A 34 4.61 1.57 3.30
C PHE A 34 3.71 2.55 2.55
N VAL A 35 4.05 2.86 1.29
CA VAL A 35 3.21 3.69 0.41
C VAL A 35 1.83 3.05 0.22
N TYR A 36 1.78 1.74 -0.02
CA TYR A 36 0.51 1.01 -0.10
C TYR A 36 -0.29 1.08 1.19
N LEU A 37 0.31 0.78 2.35
CA LEU A 37 -0.39 0.83 3.64
C LEU A 37 -0.93 2.24 3.95
N LYS A 38 -0.16 3.28 3.64
CA LYS A 38 -0.61 4.67 3.76
C LYS A 38 -1.81 4.95 2.85
N SER A 39 -1.80 4.47 1.60
CA SER A 39 -2.93 4.62 0.68
C SER A 39 -4.22 3.95 1.19
N VAL A 40 -4.10 2.79 1.85
CA VAL A 40 -5.24 2.07 2.46
C VAL A 40 -5.86 2.89 3.60
N GLY A 41 -5.03 3.55 4.40
CA GLY A 41 -5.48 4.39 5.52
C GLY A 41 -5.97 5.78 5.13
N ALA A 42 -5.64 6.27 3.92
CA ALA A 42 -5.90 7.64 3.51
C ALA A 42 -7.39 8.04 3.58
N PRO A 43 -8.36 7.26 3.06
CA PRO A 43 -9.78 7.62 3.14
C PRO A 43 -10.27 7.74 4.59
N ALA A 44 -9.91 6.78 5.45
CA ALA A 44 -10.27 6.82 6.86
C ALA A 44 -9.63 8.01 7.59
N THR A 45 -8.41 8.38 7.21
CA THR A 45 -7.72 9.54 7.77
C THR A 45 -8.43 10.84 7.40
N LEU A 46 -8.84 10.99 6.13
CA LEU A 46 -9.64 12.14 5.69
C LEU A 46 -10.95 12.24 6.45
N ASP A 47 -11.69 11.14 6.60
CA ASP A 47 -12.96 11.11 7.34
C ASP A 47 -12.78 11.57 8.79
N LEU A 48 -11.72 11.08 9.46
CA LEU A 48 -11.47 11.35 10.87
C LEU A 48 -10.94 12.76 11.13
N CYS A 49 -10.12 13.29 10.22
CA CYS A 49 -9.45 14.57 10.40
C CYS A 49 -10.21 15.77 9.80
N ALA A 50 -11.10 15.55 8.83
CA ALA A 50 -11.95 16.60 8.28
C ALA A 50 -12.68 17.49 9.32
N PRO A 51 -13.20 16.97 10.46
CA PRO A 51 -13.80 17.81 11.49
C PRO A 51 -12.80 18.51 12.42
N ILE A 52 -11.50 18.17 12.35
CA ILE A 52 -10.46 18.64 13.27
C ILE A 52 -9.57 19.69 12.61
N VAL A 53 -9.23 19.51 11.34
CA VAL A 53 -8.34 20.42 10.61
C VAL A 53 -9.07 21.68 10.17
N ALA A 54 -8.36 22.80 10.14
CA ALA A 54 -8.92 24.08 9.72
C ALA A 54 -9.26 24.11 8.21
N ASP A 55 -8.40 23.51 7.37
CA ASP A 55 -8.57 23.49 5.91
C ASP A 55 -8.71 22.06 5.38
N LYS A 56 -9.95 21.56 5.47
CA LYS A 56 -10.31 20.22 4.95
C LYS A 56 -10.08 20.09 3.44
N GLN A 57 -10.22 21.17 2.68
CA GLN A 57 -10.11 21.12 1.23
C GLN A 57 -8.64 20.96 0.83
N ALA A 58 -7.74 21.72 1.46
CA ALA A 58 -6.31 21.56 1.28
C ALA A 58 -5.85 20.14 1.64
N MET A 59 -6.35 19.57 2.75
CA MET A 59 -6.01 18.20 3.14
C MET A 59 -6.50 17.16 2.11
N SER A 60 -7.73 17.28 1.61
CA SER A 60 -8.26 16.39 0.55
C SER A 60 -7.42 16.48 -0.71
N THR A 61 -7.16 17.70 -1.19
CA THR A 61 -6.38 17.94 -2.42
C THR A 61 -4.95 17.42 -2.30
N ALA A 62 -4.27 17.65 -1.16
CA ALA A 62 -2.92 17.13 -0.94
C ALA A 62 -2.90 15.60 -0.92
N THR A 63 -3.90 14.98 -0.30
CA THR A 63 -4.04 13.51 -0.26
C THR A 63 -4.27 12.94 -1.67
N GLU A 64 -5.15 13.56 -2.46
CA GLU A 64 -5.41 13.16 -3.84
C GLU A 64 -4.16 13.28 -4.72
N GLN A 65 -3.43 14.40 -4.62
CA GLN A 65 -2.18 14.61 -5.35
C GLN A 65 -1.12 13.58 -4.95
N TRP A 66 -1.01 13.29 -3.66
CA TRP A 66 -0.09 12.27 -3.17
C TRP A 66 -0.45 10.87 -3.70
N LEU A 67 -1.73 10.51 -3.69
CA LEU A 67 -2.21 9.22 -4.23
C LEU A 67 -1.90 9.09 -5.73
N GLN A 68 -2.12 10.17 -6.50
CA GLN A 68 -1.80 10.21 -7.93
C GLN A 68 -0.30 10.08 -8.17
N ALA A 69 0.52 10.84 -7.45
CA ALA A 69 1.98 10.82 -7.58
C ALA A 69 2.59 9.45 -7.19
N ASN A 70 1.90 8.68 -6.36
CA ASN A 70 2.38 7.39 -5.85
C ASN A 70 1.65 6.18 -6.45
N ALA A 71 0.82 6.35 -7.49
CA ALA A 71 -0.03 5.27 -8.01
C ALA A 71 0.72 3.99 -8.38
N GLU A 72 1.91 4.10 -8.98
CA GLU A 72 2.73 2.94 -9.33
C GLU A 72 3.32 2.24 -8.10
N ALA A 73 3.82 3.01 -7.13
CA ALA A 73 4.35 2.49 -5.87
C ALA A 73 3.25 1.80 -5.05
N ILE A 74 2.03 2.35 -5.05
CA ILE A 74 0.85 1.72 -4.44
C ILE A 74 0.58 0.36 -5.10
N ALA A 75 0.61 0.28 -6.43
CA ALA A 75 0.37 -0.97 -7.16
C ALA A 75 1.43 -2.04 -6.84
N ARG A 76 2.72 -1.67 -6.83
CA ARG A 76 3.81 -2.59 -6.44
C ARG A 76 3.72 -2.99 -4.97
N GLY A 77 3.45 -2.04 -4.09
CA GLY A 77 3.28 -2.28 -2.66
C GLY A 77 2.11 -3.21 -2.33
N LYS A 78 1.02 -3.17 -3.12
CA LYS A 78 -0.07 -4.14 -3.00
C LYS A 78 0.41 -5.56 -3.30
N VAL A 79 1.26 -5.76 -4.30
CA VAL A 79 1.82 -7.08 -4.63
C VAL A 79 2.67 -7.60 -3.46
N VAL A 80 3.52 -6.75 -2.89
CA VAL A 80 4.31 -7.08 -1.69
C VAL A 80 3.38 -7.45 -0.53
N ALA A 81 2.36 -6.64 -0.26
CA ALA A 81 1.41 -6.89 0.83
C ALA A 81 0.63 -8.21 0.66
N VAL A 82 0.25 -8.56 -0.57
CA VAL A 82 -0.42 -9.84 -0.88
C VAL A 82 0.52 -11.01 -0.61
N SER A 83 1.79 -10.91 -1.00
CA SER A 83 2.77 -11.98 -0.78
C SER A 83 3.11 -12.19 0.70
N GLY A 84 3.05 -11.13 1.51
CA GLY A 84 3.28 -11.15 2.95
C GLY A 84 2.02 -11.23 3.82
N LEU A 85 0.86 -11.56 3.23
CA LEU A 85 -0.42 -11.59 3.95
C LEU A 85 -0.39 -12.67 5.05
N PRO A 86 -0.64 -12.33 6.33
CA PRO A 86 -0.69 -13.33 7.39
C PRO A 86 -1.79 -14.36 7.15
N GLU A 87 -1.51 -15.64 7.40
CA GLU A 87 -2.41 -16.78 7.10
C GLU A 87 -3.82 -16.66 7.70
N LYS A 88 -3.97 -15.89 8.78
CA LYS A 88 -5.27 -15.66 9.43
C LYS A 88 -6.27 -14.88 8.56
N TRP A 89 -5.82 -14.21 7.51
CA TRP A 89 -6.65 -13.40 6.63
C TRP A 89 -6.90 -14.12 5.30
N LYS A 90 -8.15 -14.15 4.85
CA LYS A 90 -8.53 -14.84 3.61
C LYS A 90 -8.22 -14.02 2.37
N SER A 91 -8.13 -12.69 2.52
CA SER A 91 -7.75 -11.79 1.44
C SER A 91 -7.09 -10.52 1.96
N ILE A 92 -6.42 -9.79 1.06
CA ILE A 92 -5.83 -8.50 1.38
C ILE A 92 -6.90 -7.45 1.72
N GLU A 93 -8.10 -7.57 1.14
CA GLU A 93 -9.24 -6.70 1.43
C GLU A 93 -9.75 -6.90 2.87
N GLU A 94 -9.80 -8.14 3.35
CA GLU A 94 -10.17 -8.45 4.74
C GLU A 94 -9.14 -7.85 5.71
N PHE A 95 -7.86 -8.04 5.42
CA PHE A 95 -6.76 -7.45 6.19
C PHE A 95 -6.82 -5.92 6.23
N ASN A 96 -6.98 -5.28 5.07
CA ASN A 96 -7.09 -3.82 4.96
C ASN A 96 -8.29 -3.29 5.77
N THR A 97 -9.44 -3.96 5.68
CA THR A 97 -10.65 -3.59 6.42
C THR A 97 -10.40 -3.66 7.92
N ALA A 98 -9.75 -4.73 8.39
CA ALA A 98 -9.42 -4.90 9.80
C ALA A 98 -8.39 -3.87 10.29
N MET A 99 -7.37 -3.56 9.49
CA MET A 99 -6.42 -2.49 9.81
C MET A 99 -7.10 -1.13 9.94
N VAL A 100 -7.98 -0.78 8.99
CA VAL A 100 -8.72 0.50 9.02
C VAL A 100 -9.65 0.55 10.24
N ALA A 101 -10.29 -0.55 10.61
CA ALA A 101 -11.13 -0.62 11.80
C ALA A 101 -10.31 -0.44 13.09
N ASP A 102 -9.17 -1.12 13.21
CA ASP A 102 -8.25 -0.97 14.35
C ASP A 102 -7.69 0.46 14.44
N PHE A 103 -7.34 1.06 13.29
CA PHE A 103 -6.91 2.45 13.19
C PHE A 103 -8.00 3.40 13.72
N LYS A 104 -9.23 3.29 13.24
CA LYS A 104 -10.37 4.10 13.71
C LYS A 104 -10.61 3.93 15.21
N LEU A 105 -10.52 2.69 15.71
CA LEU A 105 -10.67 2.39 17.13
C LEU A 105 -9.57 3.04 17.98
N LYS A 106 -8.31 2.97 17.54
CA LYS A 106 -7.18 3.60 18.23
C LYS A 106 -7.30 5.12 18.21
N PHE A 107 -7.65 5.70 17.07
CA PHE A 107 -7.87 7.14 16.96
C PHE A 107 -8.99 7.64 17.88
N ALA A 108 -10.09 6.89 18.00
CA ALA A 108 -11.20 7.25 18.88
C ALA A 108 -10.80 7.33 20.36
N LYS A 109 -9.78 6.57 20.79
CA LYS A 109 -9.26 6.54 22.16
C LYS A 109 -8.29 7.68 22.49
N LEU A 110 -7.84 8.44 21.49
CA LEU A 110 -6.99 9.60 21.68
C LEU A 110 -7.77 10.74 22.34
N GLY A 111 -7.10 11.51 23.20
CA GLY A 111 -7.59 12.80 23.66
C GLY A 111 -7.62 13.83 22.54
N ASP A 112 -8.40 14.90 22.70
CA ASP A 112 -8.63 15.88 21.62
C ASP A 112 -7.34 16.55 21.14
N ALA A 113 -6.42 16.87 22.06
CA ALA A 113 -5.11 17.41 21.71
C ALA A 113 -4.24 16.42 20.90
N GLU A 114 -4.33 15.12 21.23
CA GLU A 114 -3.60 14.08 20.50
C GLU A 114 -4.19 13.86 19.11
N LYS A 115 -5.53 13.92 18.97
CA LYS A 115 -6.20 13.87 17.67
C LYS A 115 -5.80 15.04 16.79
N ALA A 116 -5.77 16.26 17.33
CA ALA A 116 -5.32 17.44 16.61
C ALA A 116 -3.88 17.29 16.11
N SER A 117 -2.96 16.88 17.00
CA SER A 117 -1.56 16.66 16.62
C SER A 117 -1.38 15.54 15.59
N ALA A 118 -2.16 14.46 15.67
CA ALA A 118 -2.13 13.39 14.67
C ALA A 118 -2.62 13.88 13.30
N CYS A 119 -3.70 14.65 13.26
CA CYS A 119 -4.25 15.22 12.03
C CYS A 119 -3.31 16.22 11.35
N GLU A 120 -2.63 17.06 12.13
CA GLU A 120 -1.60 17.98 11.62
C GLU A 120 -0.44 17.20 10.95
N LYS A 121 0.11 16.19 11.65
CA LYS A 121 1.18 15.35 11.09
C LYS A 121 0.76 14.61 9.82
N TRP A 122 -0.50 14.16 9.74
CA TRP A 122 -0.97 13.53 8.51
C TRP A 122 -1.09 14.53 7.37
N GLN A 123 -1.61 15.73 7.62
CA GLN A 123 -1.67 16.79 6.64
C GLN A 123 -0.27 17.10 6.07
N GLU A 124 0.74 17.24 6.93
CA GLU A 124 2.14 17.42 6.53
C GLU A 124 2.65 16.25 5.69
N SER A 125 2.31 15.01 6.06
CA SER A 125 2.81 13.82 5.37
C SER A 125 2.33 13.68 3.92
N TYR A 126 1.23 14.35 3.54
CA TYR A 126 0.71 14.35 2.16
C TYR A 126 1.21 15.52 1.33
N GLN A 127 1.86 16.51 1.95
CA GLN A 127 2.46 17.62 1.22
C GLN A 127 3.69 17.13 0.45
N PRO A 128 3.92 17.64 -0.78
CA PRO A 128 5.21 17.46 -1.43
C PRO A 128 6.31 18.04 -0.53
N PRO A 129 7.54 17.50 -0.56
CA PRO A 129 8.64 18.07 0.20
C PRO A 129 8.76 19.56 -0.15
N ALA A 130 8.94 20.40 0.87
CA ALA A 130 9.14 21.83 0.67
C ALA A 130 10.25 22.03 -0.37
N ALA A 131 9.97 22.85 -1.39
CA ALA A 131 10.99 23.21 -2.36
C ALA A 131 12.20 23.83 -1.62
N PRO A 132 13.44 23.46 -2.00
CA PRO A 132 14.65 23.96 -1.36
C PRO A 132 14.81 25.47 -1.50
#